data_AF-A0A2M7SSL2-F1
#
_entry.id   AF-A0A2M7SSL2-F1
#
_cell.length_a   1.000
_cell.length_b   1.000
_cell.length_c   1.000
_cell.angle_alpha   90.00
_cell.angle_beta   90.00
_cell.angle_gamma   90.00
#
_symmetry.space_group_name_H-M   'P 1'
#
loop_
_entity.id
_entity.type
_entity.pdbx_description
1 polymer ?
#
loop_
_entity_poly.entity_id
_entity_poly.type
_entity_poly.pdbx_seq_one_letter_code
_entity_poly.pdbx_strand_id
1 'polypeptide(L)' 'KLPQGEGHTPVILGEPGDEPLLGVVTLEILGLTLNPFTRQLQPMRMLLA' A
#
# COMPACT_ATOMS: atom_id res chain seq x y z
N LYS A 1 -2.62 3.20 22.46
CA LYS A 1 -3.80 2.99 21.60
C LYS A 1 -4.02 4.28 20.82
N LEU A 2 -4.15 4.20 19.49
CA LEU A 2 -4.52 5.39 18.72
C LEU A 2 -5.92 5.85 19.14
N PRO A 3 -6.24 7.16 19.05
CA PRO A 3 -7.56 7.69 19.38
C PRO A 3 -8.72 6.97 18.66
N GLN A 4 -8.44 6.34 17.52
CA GLN A 4 -9.39 5.66 16.64
C GLN A 4 -9.72 4.20 17.05
N GLY A 5 -9.16 3.70 18.17
CA GLY A 5 -9.40 2.33 18.66
C GLY A 5 -8.39 1.29 18.15
N GLU A 6 -8.74 0.01 18.27
CA GLU A 6 -8.01 -1.11 17.65
C GLU A 6 -8.48 -1.22 16.19
N GLY A 7 -7.93 -0.36 15.33
CA GLY A 7 -8.19 -0.36 13.90
C GLY A 7 -7.06 -1.05 13.13
N HIS A 8 -7.44 -1.88 12.17
CA HIS A 8 -6.57 -2.29 11.06
C HIS A 8 -5.96 -1.04 10.38
N THR A 9 -4.82 -1.21 9.70
CA THR A 9 -3.99 -0.17 9.05
C THR A 9 -4.76 1.13 8.75
N PRO A 10 -4.29 2.31 9.21
CA PRO A 10 -5.00 3.57 8.99
C PRO A 10 -5.35 3.77 7.51
N VAL A 11 -6.64 3.96 7.24
CA VAL A 11 -7.17 4.19 5.89
C VAL A 11 -7.39 5.68 5.69
N ILE A 12 -6.89 6.22 4.58
CA ILE A 12 -7.16 7.59 4.13
C ILE A 12 -8.13 7.48 2.96
N LEU A 13 -9.28 8.17 3.06
CA LEU A 13 -10.24 8.29 1.96
C LEU A 13 -9.99 9.61 1.23
N GLY A 14 -9.89 9.55 -0.10
CA GLY A 14 -9.80 10.74 -0.94
C GLY A 14 -11.14 11.42 -1.14
N GLU A 15 -11.10 12.69 -1.53
CA GLU A 15 -12.25 13.50 -1.91
C GLU A 15 -12.42 13.53 -3.44
N PRO A 16 -13.60 13.96 -3.95
CA PRO A 16 -13.79 14.12 -5.39
C PRO A 16 -12.76 15.10 -5.99
N GLY A 17 -11.96 14.62 -6.94
CA GLY A 17 -10.89 15.40 -7.59
C GLY A 17 -9.48 15.03 -7.12
N ASP A 18 -9.34 14.23 -6.07
CA ASP A 18 -8.05 13.68 -5.66
C ASP A 18 -7.56 12.61 -6.63
N GLU A 19 -6.24 12.55 -6.80
CA GLU A 19 -5.60 11.48 -7.57
C GLU A 19 -5.69 10.16 -6.79
N PRO A 20 -5.99 9.02 -7.45
CA PRO A 20 -5.95 7.72 -6.78
C PRO A 20 -4.55 7.42 -6.24
N LEU A 21 -4.45 7.25 -4.92
CA LEU A 21 -3.22 6.87 -4.24
C LEU A 21 -3.21 5.38 -3.93
N LEU A 22 -2.15 4.70 -4.35
CA LEU A 22 -1.92 3.29 -4.03
C LEU A 22 -0.97 3.17 -2.85
N GLY A 23 -1.49 2.74 -1.70
CA GLY A 23 -0.72 2.57 -0.47
C GLY A 23 0.10 1.27 -0.45
N VAL A 24 1.11 1.24 0.44
CA VAL A 24 2.01 0.09 0.59
C VAL A 24 1.28 -1.20 1.00
N VAL A 25 0.25 -1.10 1.84
CA VAL A 25 -0.52 -2.29 2.27
C VAL A 25 -1.29 -2.90 1.11
N THR A 26 -1.80 -2.09 0.18
CA THR A 26 -2.43 -2.62 -1.04
C THR A 26 -1.40 -3.31 -1.93
N LEU A 27 -0.19 -2.74 -2.06
CA LEU A 27 0.90 -3.37 -2.80
C LEU A 27 1.31 -4.72 -2.19
N GLU A 28 1.42 -4.79 -0.86
CA GLU A 28 1.70 -6.03 -0.11
C GLU A 28 0.65 -7.11 -0.35
N ILE A 29 -0.64 -6.75 -0.24
CA ILE A 29 -1.75 -7.68 -0.49
C ILE A 29 -1.71 -8.23 -1.92
N LEU A 30 -1.32 -7.40 -2.89
CA LEU A 30 -1.21 -7.79 -4.30
C LEU A 30 0.14 -8.48 -4.62
N GLY A 31 1.07 -8.59 -3.67
CA GLY A 31 2.40 -9.15 -3.91
C GLY A 31 3.26 -8.30 -4.85
N LEU A 32 3.13 -6.97 -4.79
CA LEU A 32 3.83 -6.00 -5.64
C LEU A 32 4.79 -5.13 -4.84
N THR A 33 5.90 -4.71 -5.46
CA THR A 33 6.82 -3.71 -4.90
C THR A 33 7.11 -2.62 -5.93
N LEU A 34 7.33 -1.39 -5.49
CA LEU A 34 7.72 -0.27 -6.35
C LEU A 34 9.24 -0.23 -6.51
N ASN A 35 9.73 -0.28 -7.74
CA ASN A 35 11.12 0.08 -8.04
C ASN A 35 11.25 1.61 -8.08
N PRO A 36 11.99 2.26 -7.15
CA PRO A 36 12.03 3.71 -7.05
C PRO A 36 12.84 4.37 -8.18
N PHE A 37 13.71 3.62 -8.87
CA PHE A 37 14.54 4.14 -9.95
C PHE A 37 13.79 4.15 -11.28
N THR A 38 13.07 3.07 -11.58
CA THR A 38 12.31 2.94 -12.83
C THR A 38 10.86 3.41 -12.70
N ARG A 39 10.37 3.60 -11.47
CA ARG A 39 8.97 3.92 -11.14
C ARG A 39 7.99 2.88 -11.68
N GLN A 40 8.38 1.61 -11.66
CA GLN A 40 7.54 0.50 -12.09
C GLN A 40 7.22 -0.44 -10.93
N LEU A 41 6.01 -0.99 -10.95
CA LEU A 41 5.60 -2.06 -10.05
C LEU A 41 6.19 -3.39 -10.54
N GLN A 42 6.73 -4.17 -9.61
CA GLN A 42 7.36 -5.45 -9.87
C GLN A 42 6.78 -6.50 -8.93
N PRO A 43 6.66 -7.77 -9.36
CA PRO A 43 6.29 -8.85 -8.44
C PRO A 43 7.29 -8.93 -7.28
N MET A 44 6.78 -9.06 -6.06
CA MET A 44 7.62 -9.36 -4.90
C MET A 44 8.29 -10.71 -5.09
N ARG A 45 9.57 -10.80 -4.71
CA ARG A 45 10.23 -12.09 -4.54
C ARG A 45 9.81 -12.68 -3.20
N MET A 46 8.87 -13.61 -3.21
CA MET A 46 8.55 -14.40 -2.04
C MET A 46 9.67 -15.43 -1.80
N LEU A 47 10.26 -15.40 -0.61
CA LEU A 47 11.13 -16.48 -0.13
C LEU A 47 10.22 -17.53 0.50
N LEU A 48 10.21 -18.74 -0.03
CA LEU A 48 9.61 -19.88 0.64
C LEU A 48 10.57 -20.36 1.73
N ALA A 49 10.07 -20.50 2.96
CA ALA A 49 10.80 -21.05 4.10
C ALA A 49 10.74 -22.59 4.12
#